data_AF-A0A8C9VI48-F1
#
_entry.id   AF-A0A8C9VI48-F1
#
_cell.length_a   1.000
_cell.length_b   1.000
_cell.length_c   1.000
_cell.angle_alpha   90.00
_cell.angle_beta   90.00
_cell.angle_gamma   90.00
#
_symmetry.space_group_name_H-M   'P 1'
#
loop_
_entity.id
_entity.type
_entity.pdbx_description
1 polymer ?
#
loop_
_entity_poly.entity_id
_entity_poly.type
_entity_poly.pdbx_seq_one_letter_code
_entity_poly.pdbx_strand_id
1 'polypeptide(L)'
;MLLGTKDDRKISLHLFFLNPNRLDSSNASIYSVDSADDLKSSNSECSSTETVVFAPPGVLQVSSHPSPCAAAATSSPASKEGKKRNKSLKAKVFSKNVSKCITLDSRTVCVGDIVWAKICGFPWWPARILSITVSRRDSGLLITQEARVSWFGSPTTSCLPLSQLTPFLESFQTRFDKKRKGPYRKAIAEAAKAAKQLSPEVRGLLTQFET
;
A
#
# COMPACT_ATOMS: atom_id res chain seq x y z
N MET A 1 16.16 -19.38 -14.69
CA MET A 1 15.02 -18.80 -13.93
C MET A 1 15.49 -17.50 -13.30
N LEU A 2 15.25 -16.37 -13.96
CA LEU A 2 15.57 -15.04 -13.42
C LEU A 2 14.35 -14.53 -12.66
N LEU A 3 14.50 -14.45 -11.33
CA LEU A 3 13.48 -13.96 -10.42
C LEU A 3 13.50 -12.43 -10.46
N GLY A 4 12.68 -11.84 -11.34
CA GLY A 4 12.41 -10.41 -11.32
C GLY A 4 11.53 -10.06 -10.12
N THR A 5 12.07 -9.32 -9.16
CA THR A 5 11.31 -8.74 -8.04
C THR A 5 10.36 -7.69 -8.60
N LYS A 6 9.10 -8.07 -8.81
CA LYS A 6 8.02 -7.18 -9.19
C LYS A 6 7.64 -6.34 -7.97
N ASP A 7 7.92 -5.04 -8.02
CA ASP A 7 7.40 -4.05 -7.07
C ASP A 7 5.85 -4.11 -7.10
N ASP A 8 5.25 -4.91 -6.23
CA ASP A 8 3.80 -5.00 -6.02
C ASP A 8 3.27 -3.82 -5.18
N ARG A 9 3.66 -2.59 -5.56
CA ARG A 9 3.08 -1.34 -5.00
C ARG A 9 1.97 -0.74 -5.87
N LYS A 10 1.44 -1.52 -6.81
CA LYS A 10 0.26 -1.15 -7.59
C LYS A 10 -1.00 -1.68 -6.92
N ILE A 11 -1.23 -1.29 -5.67
CA ILE A 11 -2.57 -1.39 -5.08
C ILE A 11 -3.45 -0.46 -5.93
N SER A 12 -4.37 -1.05 -6.69
CA SER A 12 -5.25 -0.32 -7.59
C SER A 12 -6.04 0.71 -6.80
N LEU A 13 -5.66 1.96 -6.98
CA LEU A 13 -6.23 3.16 -6.37
C LEU A 13 -7.76 3.28 -6.59
N HIS A 14 -8.30 2.56 -7.57
CA HIS A 14 -9.72 2.45 -7.83
C HIS A 14 -10.50 1.85 -6.65
N LEU A 15 -9.87 0.99 -5.84
CA LEU A 15 -10.52 0.39 -4.67
C LEU A 15 -10.74 1.39 -3.51
N PHE A 16 -10.00 2.51 -3.46
CA PHE A 16 -10.22 3.55 -2.43
C PHE A 16 -11.55 4.28 -2.58
N PHE A 17 -12.10 4.34 -3.80
CA PHE A 17 -13.36 5.05 -4.09
C PHE A 17 -14.53 4.10 -4.40
N LEU A 18 -14.30 2.79 -4.45
CA LEU A 18 -15.38 1.83 -4.61
C LEU A 18 -16.12 1.65 -3.27
N ASN A 19 -17.34 2.18 -3.28
CA ASN A 19 -18.35 2.15 -2.25
C ASN A 19 -18.62 0.70 -1.77
N PRO A 20 -18.57 0.41 -0.46
CA PRO A 20 -18.95 -0.89 0.09
C PRO A 20 -20.48 -0.98 0.12
N ASN A 21 -21.08 -1.28 -1.02
CA ASN A 21 -22.50 -1.58 -1.11
C ASN A 21 -22.77 -3.04 -1.50
N ARG A 22 -21.86 -3.98 -1.14
CA ARG A 22 -22.07 -5.43 -1.31
C ARG A 22 -21.21 -6.31 -0.38
N LEU A 23 -21.46 -6.25 0.93
CA LEU A 23 -21.23 -7.39 1.81
C LEU A 23 -22.32 -7.35 2.87
N ASP A 24 -23.52 -7.74 2.45
CA ASP A 24 -24.57 -8.06 3.41
C ASP A 24 -24.27 -9.44 4.00
N SER A 25 -24.42 -9.46 5.32
CA SER A 25 -24.53 -10.53 6.28
C SER A 25 -24.76 -11.94 5.73
N SER A 26 -23.78 -12.83 5.97
CA SER A 26 -24.05 -14.27 6.09
C SER A 26 -23.85 -14.66 7.54
N ASN A 27 -24.91 -14.55 8.34
CA ASN A 27 -25.06 -15.34 9.56
C ASN A 27 -26.29 -16.23 9.41
N ALA A 28 -26.08 -17.49 9.78
CA ALA A 28 -26.91 -18.62 9.45
C ALA A 28 -28.27 -18.65 10.18
N SER A 29 -29.30 -18.97 9.39
CA SER A 29 -30.24 -20.09 9.57
C SER A 29 -31.40 -20.02 10.59
N ILE A 30 -32.48 -20.67 10.13
CA ILE A 30 -33.70 -21.16 10.79
C ILE A 30 -34.83 -20.12 10.98
N TYR A 31 -35.76 -20.07 10.02
CA TYR A 31 -37.10 -20.68 10.15
C TYR A 31 -37.79 -20.63 8.77
N SER A 32 -38.37 -21.77 8.38
CA SER A 32 -39.09 -22.00 7.14
C SER A 32 -40.56 -21.62 7.32
N VAL A 33 -41.15 -20.87 6.38
CA VAL A 33 -42.58 -20.96 6.06
C VAL A 33 -42.79 -20.73 4.56
N ASP A 34 -43.57 -21.65 4.01
CA ASP A 34 -43.96 -21.86 2.61
C ASP A 34 -44.94 -20.77 2.13
N SER A 35 -44.77 -20.30 0.89
CA SER A 35 -45.88 -19.79 0.08
C SER A 35 -45.48 -19.80 -1.40
N ALA A 36 -46.16 -20.65 -2.17
CA ALA A 36 -46.13 -20.69 -3.63
C ALA A 36 -46.72 -19.40 -4.22
N ASP A 37 -46.20 -18.98 -5.37
CA ASP A 37 -47.00 -18.56 -6.52
C ASP A 37 -46.15 -18.56 -7.79
N ASP A 38 -46.70 -19.24 -8.80
CA ASP A 38 -46.21 -19.43 -10.16
C ASP A 38 -46.20 -18.11 -10.95
N LEU A 39 -45.37 -18.04 -12.01
CA LEU A 39 -45.72 -17.55 -13.37
C LEU A 39 -44.46 -17.20 -14.20
N LYS A 40 -44.14 -18.13 -15.12
CA LYS A 40 -43.91 -17.94 -16.58
C LYS A 40 -42.83 -16.96 -17.11
N SER A 41 -41.73 -17.57 -17.53
CA SER A 41 -41.03 -17.52 -18.85
C SER A 41 -40.78 -16.19 -19.57
N SER A 42 -39.52 -15.96 -19.94
CA SER A 42 -39.14 -15.51 -21.30
C SER A 42 -37.69 -15.86 -21.63
N ASN A 43 -37.55 -16.70 -22.66
CA ASN A 43 -36.31 -17.04 -23.33
C ASN A 43 -35.95 -15.97 -24.37
N SER A 44 -34.65 -15.77 -24.60
CA SER A 44 -34.16 -15.46 -25.96
C SER A 44 -32.70 -15.86 -26.11
N GLU A 45 -32.46 -16.93 -26.86
CA GLU A 45 -31.23 -17.14 -27.63
C GLU A 45 -31.37 -16.40 -28.96
N CYS A 46 -30.28 -15.82 -29.48
CA CYS A 46 -29.96 -15.85 -30.91
C CYS A 46 -28.49 -15.45 -31.18
N SER A 47 -27.71 -16.43 -31.67
CA SER A 47 -26.82 -16.41 -32.86
C SER A 47 -26.63 -15.08 -33.62
N SER A 48 -25.52 -14.77 -34.31
CA SER A 48 -24.44 -15.59 -34.87
C SER A 48 -23.32 -14.69 -35.43
N THR A 49 -22.10 -15.26 -35.56
CA THR A 49 -21.02 -15.04 -36.57
C THR A 49 -20.54 -13.58 -36.83
N GLU A 50 -19.24 -13.26 -36.78
CA GLU A 50 -18.24 -13.74 -37.73
C GLU A 50 -16.80 -13.79 -37.18
N THR A 51 -16.10 -14.78 -37.73
CA THR A 51 -14.68 -15.09 -37.75
C THR A 51 -13.78 -13.99 -38.31
N VAL A 52 -12.62 -13.77 -37.69
CA VAL A 52 -11.33 -13.67 -38.40
C VAL A 52 -10.19 -14.15 -37.50
N VAL A 53 -9.71 -15.34 -37.83
CA VAL A 53 -8.39 -15.87 -37.50
C VAL A 53 -7.45 -15.38 -38.59
N PHE A 54 -6.31 -14.78 -38.23
CA PHE A 54 -5.05 -15.08 -38.93
C PHE A 54 -3.83 -14.66 -38.10
N ALA A 55 -2.92 -15.62 -37.94
CA ALA A 55 -1.64 -15.53 -37.24
C ALA A 55 -0.54 -14.90 -38.16
N PRO A 56 0.66 -14.59 -37.64
CA PRO A 56 1.70 -13.86 -38.36
C PRO A 56 2.64 -14.78 -39.16
N PRO A 57 3.26 -14.30 -40.25
CA PRO A 57 4.70 -14.55 -40.48
C PRO A 57 5.38 -13.36 -41.22
N GLY A 58 6.66 -13.02 -40.98
CA GLY A 58 7.87 -13.65 -41.54
C GLY A 58 8.74 -12.52 -42.14
N VAL A 59 9.90 -12.17 -41.58
CA VAL A 59 11.27 -12.60 -41.92
C VAL A 59 11.65 -12.50 -43.41
N LEU A 60 12.56 -11.59 -43.72
CA LEU A 60 13.57 -11.64 -44.80
C LEU A 60 14.88 -11.10 -44.16
N GLN A 61 15.86 -11.90 -43.75
CA GLN A 61 16.91 -12.67 -44.48
C GLN A 61 18.10 -11.85 -45.03
N VAL A 62 19.28 -12.50 -44.93
CA VAL A 62 20.58 -12.31 -45.62
C VAL A 62 21.60 -11.42 -44.86
N SER A 63 22.83 -11.84 -44.50
CA SER A 63 23.77 -12.77 -45.14
C SER A 63 24.63 -13.63 -44.16
N SER A 64 24.74 -14.94 -44.45
CA SER A 64 25.96 -15.73 -44.80
C SER A 64 27.35 -15.08 -44.56
N HIS A 65 28.47 -15.73 -44.17
CA HIS A 65 28.95 -17.12 -44.02
C HIS A 65 30.41 -17.09 -43.38
N PRO A 66 31.20 -18.19 -43.19
CA PRO A 66 31.86 -18.55 -41.92
C PRO A 66 33.43 -18.65 -41.86
N SER A 67 33.97 -18.83 -40.62
CA SER A 67 35.18 -19.60 -40.15
C SER A 67 36.59 -19.32 -40.74
N PRO A 68 37.76 -19.84 -40.23
CA PRO A 68 38.04 -20.81 -39.14
C PRO A 68 39.23 -20.48 -38.17
N CYS A 69 39.58 -21.51 -37.37
CA CYS A 69 40.44 -21.71 -36.18
C CYS A 69 41.94 -21.31 -36.14
N ALA A 70 42.48 -21.48 -34.91
CA ALA A 70 43.87 -21.73 -34.44
C ALA A 70 44.53 -20.52 -33.75
N ALA A 71 45.30 -20.60 -32.66
CA ALA A 71 46.03 -21.71 -32.03
C ALA A 71 46.26 -21.43 -30.52
N ALA A 72 46.89 -22.41 -29.87
CA ALA A 72 47.14 -22.63 -28.44
C ALA A 72 47.88 -21.53 -27.65
N ALA A 73 47.67 -21.52 -26.33
CA ALA A 73 48.76 -21.50 -25.34
C ALA A 73 48.28 -21.98 -23.96
N THR A 74 48.87 -23.09 -23.53
CA THR A 74 48.91 -23.63 -22.17
C THR A 74 49.60 -22.66 -21.20
N SER A 75 49.06 -22.48 -19.99
CA SER A 75 49.84 -22.52 -18.73
C SER A 75 48.98 -22.23 -17.50
N SER A 76 48.87 -23.21 -16.61
CA SER A 76 48.73 -22.98 -15.16
C SER A 76 50.12 -22.63 -14.60
N PRO A 77 50.22 -21.86 -13.51
CA PRO A 77 50.34 -22.52 -12.21
C PRO A 77 49.64 -21.81 -11.05
N ALA A 78 49.37 -22.61 -10.02
CA ALA A 78 48.85 -22.20 -8.73
C ALA A 78 49.77 -21.23 -7.97
N SER A 79 49.19 -20.26 -7.26
CA SER A 79 49.81 -19.69 -6.05
C SER A 79 48.77 -19.11 -5.09
N LYS A 80 48.72 -19.78 -3.93
CA LYS A 80 48.65 -19.24 -2.55
C LYS A 80 47.70 -18.08 -2.23
N GLU A 81 46.75 -18.44 -1.38
CA GLU A 81 46.59 -17.86 -0.04
C GLU A 81 46.22 -16.38 0.06
N GLY A 82 44.95 -16.18 0.45
CA GLY A 82 44.45 -14.87 0.84
C GLY A 82 42.96 -14.88 1.04
N LYS A 83 42.40 -15.87 1.75
CA LYS A 83 41.00 -15.84 2.19
C LYS A 83 40.83 -14.81 3.31
N LYS A 84 41.11 -13.54 3.03
CA LYS A 84 40.45 -12.44 3.72
C LYS A 84 39.02 -12.48 3.21
N ARG A 85 38.20 -13.29 3.89
CA ARG A 85 36.77 -13.04 4.00
C ARG A 85 36.65 -11.62 4.54
N ASN A 86 36.58 -10.65 3.65
CA ASN A 86 35.94 -9.37 3.88
C ASN A 86 34.53 -9.74 4.33
N LYS A 87 34.37 -9.92 5.66
CA LYS A 87 33.08 -9.90 6.31
C LYS A 87 32.55 -8.50 5.99
N SER A 88 31.82 -8.38 4.90
CA SER A 88 31.07 -7.18 4.57
C SER A 88 30.22 -6.91 5.81
N LEU A 89 30.61 -5.90 6.58
CA LEU A 89 29.86 -5.43 7.73
C LEU A 89 28.60 -4.81 7.14
N LYS A 90 27.59 -5.65 6.86
CA LYS A 90 26.27 -5.16 6.49
C LYS A 90 25.76 -4.42 7.72
N ALA A 91 25.71 -3.09 7.62
CA ALA A 91 25.19 -2.24 8.68
C ALA A 91 23.80 -2.77 9.08
N LYS A 92 23.62 -3.06 10.37
CA LYS A 92 22.38 -3.69 10.85
C LYS A 92 21.34 -2.60 11.02
N VAL A 93 20.18 -2.77 10.39
CA VAL A 93 19.02 -1.88 10.57
C VAL A 93 18.09 -2.48 11.62
N PHE A 94 17.69 -1.66 12.59
CA PHE A 94 16.72 -2.00 13.61
C PHE A 94 15.42 -1.21 13.36
N SER A 95 14.26 -1.84 13.43
CA SER A 95 12.95 -1.20 13.29
C SER A 95 12.13 -1.37 14.56
N LYS A 96 11.57 -0.28 15.10
CA LYS A 96 10.75 -0.23 16.33
C LYS A 96 9.36 0.29 16.00
N ASN A 97 8.33 -0.32 16.55
CA ASN A 97 7.06 0.37 16.69
C ASN A 97 7.12 1.29 17.90
N VAL A 98 6.67 2.52 17.73
CA VAL A 98 6.62 3.55 18.76
C VAL A 98 5.18 4.05 18.90
N SER A 99 4.82 4.53 20.08
CA SER A 99 3.47 5.03 20.33
C SER A 99 3.31 6.49 19.91
N LYS A 100 4.44 7.22 19.83
CA LYS A 100 4.50 8.63 19.45
C LYS A 100 5.78 8.96 18.70
N CYS A 101 5.73 10.01 17.88
CA CYS A 101 6.90 10.57 17.21
C CYS A 101 6.73 12.06 16.97
N ILE A 102 7.86 12.73 16.72
CA ILE A 102 7.89 14.15 16.36
C ILE A 102 7.97 14.26 14.84
N THR A 103 7.04 15.02 14.26
CA THR A 103 7.01 15.38 12.84
C THR A 103 8.00 16.52 12.56
N LEU A 104 8.37 16.72 11.29
CA LEU A 104 9.32 17.76 10.87
C LEU A 104 8.92 19.19 11.29
N ASP A 105 7.64 19.44 11.50
CA ASP A 105 7.09 20.71 12.00
C ASP A 105 7.16 20.82 13.54
N SER A 106 7.96 19.96 14.20
CA SER A 106 8.11 19.86 15.65
C SER A 106 6.82 19.54 16.42
N ARG A 107 5.83 18.96 15.73
CA ARG A 107 4.58 18.52 16.37
C ARG A 107 4.64 17.05 16.73
N THR A 108 4.05 16.69 17.86
CA THR A 108 3.93 15.29 18.26
C THR A 108 2.71 14.66 17.57
N VAL A 109 2.91 13.50 16.97
CA VAL A 109 1.82 12.62 16.51
C VAL A 109 1.91 11.29 17.25
N CYS A 110 0.76 10.75 17.60
CA CYS A 110 0.59 9.52 18.36
C CYS A 110 -0.25 8.51 17.60
N VAL A 111 -0.12 7.25 17.98
CA VAL A 111 -1.07 6.21 17.57
C VAL A 111 -2.48 6.61 18.01
N GLY A 112 -3.44 6.43 17.10
CA GLY A 112 -4.82 6.84 17.27
C GLY A 112 -5.14 8.24 16.75
N ASP A 113 -4.15 9.10 16.52
CA ASP A 113 -4.37 10.48 16.06
C ASP A 113 -5.05 10.55 14.71
N ILE A 114 -5.85 11.61 14.53
CA ILE A 114 -6.46 11.94 13.25
C ILE A 114 -5.55 12.92 12.53
N VAL A 115 -5.19 12.58 11.31
CA VAL A 115 -4.28 13.35 10.45
C VAL A 115 -4.88 13.55 9.07
N TRP A 116 -4.47 14.60 8.40
CA TRP A 116 -4.52 14.68 6.95
C TRP A 116 -3.34 13.91 6.39
N ALA A 117 -3.59 13.02 5.44
CA ALA A 117 -2.57 12.23 4.77
C ALA A 117 -2.58 12.51 3.27
N LYS A 118 -1.39 12.51 2.66
CA LYS A 118 -1.20 12.77 1.23
C LYS A 118 -0.58 11.57 0.53
N ILE A 119 -1.21 11.14 -0.56
CA ILE A 119 -0.64 10.23 -1.54
C ILE A 119 -0.65 10.86 -2.93
N CYS A 120 0.22 10.39 -3.82
CA CYS A 120 0.30 10.90 -5.19
C CYS A 120 -0.99 10.61 -5.96
N GLY A 121 -1.50 11.59 -6.72
CA GLY A 121 -2.74 11.46 -7.51
C GLY A 121 -4.05 11.69 -6.75
N PHE A 122 -4.02 11.83 -5.42
CA PHE A 122 -5.22 12.02 -4.57
C PHE A 122 -5.15 13.37 -3.84
N PRO A 123 -6.30 13.97 -3.49
CA PRO A 123 -6.31 15.11 -2.58
C PRO A 123 -5.74 14.72 -1.21
N TRP A 124 -5.54 15.71 -0.33
CA TRP A 124 -5.41 15.44 1.09
C TRP A 124 -6.70 14.78 1.61
N TRP A 125 -6.55 13.68 2.34
CA TRP A 125 -7.67 12.92 2.88
C TRP A 125 -7.46 12.62 4.36
N PRO A 126 -8.51 12.63 5.20
CA PRO A 126 -8.37 12.30 6.61
C PRO A 126 -8.05 10.81 6.82
N ALA A 127 -7.16 10.52 7.77
CA ALA A 127 -6.78 9.17 8.15
C ALA A 127 -6.51 9.09 9.67
N ARG A 128 -6.63 7.88 10.23
CA ARG A 128 -6.25 7.55 11.61
C ARG A 128 -4.90 6.83 11.62
N ILE A 129 -3.99 7.24 12.50
CA ILE A 129 -2.73 6.52 12.73
C ILE A 129 -3.02 5.21 13.47
N LEU A 130 -2.59 4.08 12.90
CA LEU A 130 -2.70 2.75 13.48
C LEU A 130 -1.42 2.31 14.18
N SER A 131 -0.27 2.64 13.60
CA SER A 131 1.05 2.37 14.19
C SER A 131 2.07 3.34 13.63
N ILE A 132 3.14 3.60 14.39
CA ILE A 132 4.28 4.39 13.95
C ILE A 132 5.50 3.48 14.03
N THR A 133 6.31 3.46 12.98
CA THR A 133 7.50 2.63 12.87
C THR A 133 8.72 3.51 12.62
N VAL A 134 9.75 3.36 13.45
CA VAL A 134 11.01 4.09 13.37
C VAL A 134 12.14 3.10 13.10
N SER A 135 12.84 3.29 11.99
CA SER A 135 13.99 2.45 11.63
C SER A 135 15.29 3.22 11.78
N ARG A 136 16.28 2.61 12.44
CA ARG A 136 17.61 3.19 12.70
C ARG A 136 18.70 2.19 12.32
N ARG A 137 19.88 2.70 11.91
CA ARG A 137 21.08 1.87 11.85
C ARG A 137 21.61 1.60 13.26
N ASP A 138 22.46 0.59 13.36
CA ASP A 138 23.35 0.32 14.49
C ASP A 138 24.14 1.56 14.95
N SER A 139 24.52 2.45 14.04
CA SER A 139 25.14 3.75 14.38
C SER A 139 24.20 4.75 15.07
N GLY A 140 22.92 4.41 15.27
CA GLY A 140 21.89 5.31 15.80
C GLY A 140 21.24 6.23 14.76
N LEU A 141 21.80 6.29 13.54
CA LEU A 141 21.30 7.13 12.45
C LEU A 141 19.87 6.75 12.07
N LEU A 142 18.98 7.75 12.07
CA LEU A 142 17.60 7.59 11.62
C LEU A 142 17.55 7.29 10.13
N ILE A 143 16.85 6.22 9.75
CA ILE A 143 16.68 5.82 8.35
C ILE A 143 15.30 6.21 7.86
N THR A 144 14.25 5.76 8.57
CA THR A 144 12.86 6.05 8.19
C THR A 144 12.01 6.29 9.43
N GLN A 145 11.00 7.15 9.24
CA GLN A 145 9.87 7.27 10.15
C GLN A 145 8.60 7.20 9.31
N GLU A 146 7.84 6.15 9.54
CA GLU A 146 6.61 5.88 8.78
C GLU A 146 5.47 5.65 9.76
N ALA A 147 4.27 5.94 9.30
CA ALA A 147 3.04 5.63 10.00
C ALA A 147 2.16 4.77 9.10
N ARG A 148 1.59 3.72 9.69
CA ARG A 148 0.48 2.98 9.10
C ARG A 148 -0.79 3.73 9.43
N VAL A 149 -1.61 4.02 8.42
CA VAL A 149 -2.86 4.76 8.58
C VAL A 149 -4.04 4.00 8.01
N SER A 150 -5.22 4.18 8.59
CA SER A 150 -6.52 3.78 8.04
C SER A 150 -7.25 5.02 7.55
N TRP A 151 -7.80 4.97 6.34
CA TRP A 151 -8.45 6.12 5.71
C TRP A 151 -9.91 6.23 6.15
N PHE A 152 -10.35 7.42 6.55
CA PHE A 152 -11.78 7.61 6.86
C PHE A 152 -12.62 7.47 5.59
N GLY A 153 -13.77 6.79 5.68
CA GLY A 153 -14.62 6.50 4.53
C GLY A 153 -14.04 5.51 3.50
N SER A 154 -12.99 4.74 3.85
CA SER A 154 -12.43 3.67 3.03
C SER A 154 -11.92 2.52 3.90
N PRO A 155 -12.06 1.25 3.48
CA PRO A 155 -11.53 0.10 4.22
C PRO A 155 -10.00 -0.07 4.09
N THR A 156 -9.35 0.78 3.28
CA THR A 156 -7.93 0.64 2.97
C THR A 156 -7.01 1.17 4.07
N THR A 157 -5.79 0.66 4.07
CA THR A 157 -4.70 1.19 4.91
C THR A 157 -3.48 1.51 4.05
N SER A 158 -2.56 2.33 4.57
CA SER A 158 -1.33 2.69 3.85
C SER A 158 -0.19 2.96 4.82
N CYS A 159 1.05 2.65 4.42
CA CYS A 159 2.27 3.08 5.11
C CYS A 159 2.78 4.35 4.45
N LEU A 160 2.90 5.44 5.20
CA LEU A 160 3.32 6.74 4.69
C LEU A 160 4.46 7.32 5.53
N PRO A 161 5.44 8.00 4.92
CA PRO A 161 6.38 8.83 5.66
C PRO A 161 5.64 9.88 6.49
N LEU A 162 6.15 10.20 7.68
CA LEU A 162 5.54 11.23 8.53
C LEU A 162 5.43 12.61 7.85
N SER A 163 6.32 12.92 6.89
CA SER A 163 6.27 14.16 6.10
C SER A 163 5.02 14.28 5.22
N GLN A 164 4.31 13.17 4.96
CA GLN A 164 3.04 13.16 4.23
C GLN A 164 1.82 13.25 5.14
N LEU A 165 2.03 13.39 6.45
CA LEU A 165 0.99 13.54 7.44
C LEU A 165 1.01 14.95 8.01
N THR A 166 -0.17 15.51 8.24
CA THR A 166 -0.32 16.78 8.96
C THR A 166 -1.46 16.67 9.97
N PRO A 167 -1.35 17.26 11.18
CA PRO A 167 -2.40 17.18 12.20
C PRO A 167 -3.75 17.69 11.69
N PHE A 168 -4.83 16.94 11.97
CA PHE A 168 -6.14 17.15 11.35
C PHE A 168 -6.80 18.48 11.73
N LEU A 169 -6.86 18.79 13.02
CA LEU A 169 -7.57 19.96 13.53
C LEU A 169 -6.84 21.26 13.18
N GLU A 170 -5.52 21.24 13.32
CA GLU A 170 -4.65 22.39 13.14
C GLU A 170 -4.53 22.80 11.67
N SER A 171 -4.60 21.83 10.76
CA SER A 171 -4.54 22.08 9.31
C SER A 171 -5.92 22.02 8.65
N PHE A 172 -7.01 22.03 9.43
CA PHE A 172 -8.36 21.84 8.89
C PHE A 172 -8.73 22.90 7.85
N GLN A 173 -8.49 24.18 8.17
CA GLN A 173 -8.88 25.28 7.29
C GLN A 173 -8.11 25.27 5.96
N THR A 174 -6.86 24.81 5.96
CA THR A 174 -5.98 24.82 4.78
C THR A 174 -6.17 23.58 3.91
N ARG A 175 -6.59 22.45 4.49
CA ARG A 175 -6.76 21.16 3.78
C ARG A 175 -8.20 20.82 3.42
N PHE A 176 -9.18 21.41 4.10
CA PHE A 176 -10.58 21.14 3.83
C PHE A 176 -11.05 21.77 2.52
N ASP A 177 -11.44 20.92 1.57
CA ASP A 177 -12.03 21.35 0.31
C ASP A 177 -13.56 21.45 0.43
N LYS A 178 -14.04 22.67 0.66
CA LYS A 178 -15.46 23.00 0.83
C LYS A 178 -16.32 22.60 -0.39
N LYS A 179 -15.74 22.59 -1.58
CA LYS A 179 -16.46 22.34 -2.85
C LYS A 179 -16.73 20.85 -3.06
N ARG A 180 -15.94 19.97 -2.45
CA ARG A 180 -16.12 18.52 -2.54
C ARG A 180 -17.35 18.04 -1.77
N LYS A 181 -18.02 17.04 -2.34
CA LYS A 181 -19.25 16.42 -1.82
C LYS A 181 -19.08 14.90 -1.74
N GLY A 182 -20.14 14.21 -1.32
CA GLY A 182 -20.19 12.75 -1.32
C GLY A 182 -19.26 12.11 -0.29
N PRO A 183 -18.54 11.03 -0.65
CA PRO A 183 -17.68 10.27 0.29
C PRO A 183 -16.67 11.14 1.04
N TYR A 184 -16.15 12.19 0.41
CA TYR A 184 -15.22 13.12 1.05
C TYR A 184 -15.84 13.77 2.29
N ARG A 185 -17.06 14.32 2.19
CA ARG A 185 -17.70 14.97 3.35
C ARG A 185 -18.03 13.97 4.46
N LYS A 186 -18.41 12.74 4.09
CA LYS A 186 -18.64 11.66 5.07
C LYS A 186 -17.35 11.35 5.83
N ALA A 187 -16.24 11.15 5.12
CA ALA A 187 -14.93 10.93 5.73
C ALA A 187 -14.50 12.08 6.64
N ILE A 188 -14.73 13.33 6.24
CA ILE A 188 -14.44 14.51 7.08
C ILE A 188 -15.27 14.54 8.35
N ALA A 189 -16.57 14.25 8.27
CA ALA A 189 -17.46 14.23 9.43
C ALA A 189 -17.07 13.12 10.42
N GLU A 190 -16.75 11.92 9.91
CA GLU A 190 -16.28 10.79 10.70
C GLU A 190 -14.95 11.10 11.39
N ALA A 191 -14.00 11.68 10.65
CA ALA A 191 -12.71 12.12 11.17
C ALA A 191 -12.86 13.19 12.25
N ALA A 192 -13.76 14.16 12.06
CA ALA A 192 -14.03 15.20 13.05
C ALA A 192 -14.68 14.62 14.33
N LYS A 193 -15.60 13.67 14.18
CA LYS A 193 -16.18 12.95 15.33
C LYS A 193 -15.08 12.20 16.09
N ALA A 194 -14.23 11.47 15.37
CA ALA A 194 -13.13 10.72 15.95
C ALA A 194 -12.10 11.61 16.66
N ALA A 195 -11.74 12.75 16.07
CA ALA A 195 -10.79 13.70 16.64
C ALA A 195 -11.29 14.27 17.98
N LYS A 196 -12.60 14.51 18.11
CA LYS A 196 -13.22 14.96 19.37
C LYS A 196 -13.18 13.91 20.49
N GLN A 197 -13.14 12.63 20.14
CA GLN A 197 -13.07 11.54 21.11
C GLN A 197 -11.65 11.25 21.61
N LEU A 198 -10.62 11.78 20.93
CA LEU A 198 -9.22 11.61 21.32
C LEU A 198 -8.83 12.66 22.37
N SER A 199 -9.42 12.55 23.56
CA SER A 199 -9.00 13.35 24.71
C SER A 199 -7.53 13.03 25.09
N PRO A 200 -6.83 13.92 25.83
CA PRO A 200 -5.49 13.64 26.33
C PRO A 200 -5.42 12.34 27.14
N GLU A 201 -6.48 12.00 27.87
CA GLU A 201 -6.61 10.76 28.62
C GLU A 201 -6.63 9.54 27.70
N VAL A 202 -7.48 9.55 26.66
CA VAL A 202 -7.52 8.47 25.65
C VAL A 202 -6.18 8.33 24.95
N ARG A 203 -5.50 9.44 24.64
CA ARG A 203 -4.15 9.43 24.06
C ARG A 203 -3.12 8.86 25.02
N GLY A 204 -3.23 9.16 26.31
CA GLY A 204 -2.42 8.56 27.37
C GLY A 204 -2.58 7.03 27.39
N LEU A 205 -3.82 6.54 27.38
CA LEU A 205 -4.10 5.10 27.37
C LEU A 205 -3.56 4.40 26.13
N LEU A 206 -3.66 5.03 24.95
CA LEU A 206 -3.13 4.46 23.69
C LEU A 206 -1.60 4.46 23.63
N THR A 207 -0.94 5.23 24.49
CA THR A 207 0.53 5.35 24.53
C THR A 207 1.16 4.70 25.76
N GLN A 208 0.37 4.09 26.64
CA GLN A 208 0.78 3.66 27.99
C GLN A 208 1.75 2.47 28.05
N PHE A 209 1.91 1.69 26.98
CA PHE A 209 2.71 0.46 26.99
C PHE A 209 4.06 0.59 26.26
N GLU A 210 4.57 1.80 26.11
CA GLU A 210 5.91 2.02 25.56
C GLU A 210 6.95 1.88 26.69
N THR A 211 7.58 0.70 26.82
CA THR A 211 8.65 0.40 27.80
C THR A 211 9.94 0.01 27.08
#